data_AF-A0A960JRD3-F1
#
_entry.id   AF-A0A960JRD3-F1
#
_cell.length_a   1.000
_cell.length_b   1.000
_cell.length_c   1.000
_cell.angle_alpha   90.00
_cell.angle_beta   90.00
_cell.angle_gamma   90.00
#
_symmetry.space_group_name_H-M   'P 1'
#
loop_
_entity.id
_entity.type
_entity.pdbx_description
1 polymer ?
#
loop_
_entity_poly.entity_id
_entity_poly.type
_entity_poly.pdbx_seq_one_letter_code
_entity_poly.pdbx_strand_id
1 'polypeptide(L)'
;SMRWLVGWIAPEAGRPWAWFWIRNVGLLLPLFLAVSLFGGATPKVRRLTAPLWLWFLVPNLIAFHPFAWNNTKFFLYWQLAACLAIGSAMTRVLNASSGAAGVRRWGIRCALVVVGLSLVSAGALDLLRATQRSSRIEWVTNDDVEAAAWIRGHTRPDEVIVYGASNTSAVAALGGRRSVSGFEGWTYDLGIDDWSERSNASLAVIAGRDGTDEAIERYGIDYVVLGADERRDHGASDAYWEEHGTLLFGQGDARIYRVE
;
A
#
# COMPACT_ATOMS: atom_id res chain seq x y z
N SER A 1 3.15 14.33 11.15
CA SER A 1 3.28 14.41 12.63
C SER A 1 2.27 13.49 13.30
N MET A 2 2.54 13.03 14.53
CA MET A 2 1.57 12.21 15.29
C MET A 2 0.49 13.11 15.89
N ARG A 3 -0.76 12.67 15.87
CA ARG A 3 -1.90 13.43 16.43
C ARG A 3 -2.92 12.52 17.12
N TRP A 4 -3.65 13.06 18.08
CA TRP A 4 -4.79 12.37 18.68
C TRP A 4 -5.91 12.17 17.65
N LEU A 5 -6.51 10.99 17.68
CA LEU A 5 -7.57 10.53 16.78
C LEU A 5 -8.39 9.47 17.52
N VAL A 6 -9.35 9.90 18.33
CA VAL A 6 -10.17 8.98 19.14
C VAL A 6 -11.21 8.28 18.26
N GLY A 7 -11.15 6.95 18.24
CA GLY A 7 -12.06 6.11 17.46
C GLY A 7 -11.60 5.86 16.02
N TRP A 8 -10.35 6.19 15.70
CA TRP A 8 -9.82 6.13 14.34
C TRP A 8 -10.71 6.90 13.35
N ILE A 9 -11.06 6.32 12.19
CA ILE A 9 -11.96 6.93 11.19
C ILE A 9 -13.44 6.65 11.44
N ALA A 10 -13.80 5.97 12.54
CA ALA A 10 -15.21 5.68 12.84
C ALA A 10 -16.07 6.96 13.01
N PRO A 11 -15.58 8.03 13.67
CA PRO A 11 -16.31 9.30 13.76
C PRO A 11 -16.52 9.95 12.38
N GLU A 12 -15.49 9.96 11.53
CA GLU A 12 -15.55 10.50 10.16
C GLU A 12 -16.56 9.73 9.30
N ALA A 13 -16.68 8.42 9.51
CA ALA A 13 -17.69 7.58 8.86
C ALA A 13 -19.11 7.73 9.44
N GLY A 14 -19.31 8.55 10.49
CA GLY A 14 -20.60 8.73 11.16
C GLY A 14 -21.13 7.44 11.81
N ARG A 15 -20.25 6.53 12.24
CA ARG A 15 -20.63 5.23 12.81
C ARG A 15 -20.22 5.12 14.28
N PRO A 16 -21.05 4.49 15.14
CA PRO A 16 -20.61 4.08 16.46
C PRO A 16 -19.38 3.16 16.37
N TRP A 17 -18.38 3.40 17.20
CA TRP A 17 -17.07 2.71 17.12
C TRP A 17 -17.19 1.18 17.11
N ALA A 18 -18.00 0.61 18.00
CA ALA A 18 -18.20 -0.84 18.06
C ALA A 18 -18.83 -1.40 16.77
N TRP A 19 -19.82 -0.70 16.23
CA TRP A 19 -20.48 -1.09 14.97
C TRP A 19 -19.54 -0.96 13.78
N PHE A 20 -18.74 0.10 13.75
CA PHE A 20 -17.69 0.29 12.74
C PHE A 20 -16.77 -0.93 12.70
N TRP A 21 -16.24 -1.37 13.84
CA TRP A 21 -15.35 -2.52 13.87
C TRP A 21 -16.04 -3.84 13.52
N ILE A 22 -17.25 -4.09 14.01
CA ILE A 22 -18.01 -5.29 13.63
C ILE A 22 -18.24 -5.35 12.11
N ARG A 23 -18.51 -4.20 11.47
CA ARG A 23 -18.69 -4.14 10.01
C ARG A 23 -17.41 -4.40 9.22
N ASN A 24 -16.25 -4.00 9.76
CA ASN A 24 -14.97 -4.11 9.06
C ASN A 24 -14.24 -5.44 9.31
N VAL A 25 -14.25 -5.96 10.54
CA VAL A 25 -13.54 -7.20 10.91
C VAL A 25 -14.47 -8.35 11.28
N GLY A 26 -15.79 -8.14 11.21
CA GLY A 26 -16.79 -9.18 11.47
C GLY A 26 -16.69 -9.74 12.88
N LEU A 27 -16.77 -11.07 12.97
CA LEU A 27 -16.68 -11.79 14.23
C LEU A 27 -15.25 -11.88 14.78
N LEU A 28 -14.23 -11.41 14.04
CA LEU A 28 -12.84 -11.53 14.46
C LEU A 28 -12.59 -10.83 15.81
N LEU A 29 -13.09 -9.60 15.96
CA LEU A 29 -12.96 -8.83 17.20
C LEU A 29 -13.61 -9.53 18.41
N PRO A 30 -14.92 -9.86 18.40
CA PRO A 30 -15.55 -10.51 19.55
C PRO A 30 -14.97 -11.91 19.82
N LEU A 31 -14.58 -12.67 18.81
CA LEU A 31 -13.96 -13.99 19.00
C LEU A 31 -12.56 -13.89 19.61
N PHE A 32 -11.73 -12.97 19.12
CA PHE A 32 -10.39 -12.79 19.67
C PHE A 32 -10.45 -12.26 21.10
N LEU A 33 -11.38 -11.35 21.39
CA LEU A 33 -11.64 -10.88 22.74
C LEU A 33 -12.06 -12.04 23.66
N ALA A 34 -13.00 -12.88 23.22
CA ALA A 34 -13.44 -14.04 23.98
C ALA A 34 -12.29 -15.03 24.26
N VAL A 35 -11.47 -15.36 23.26
CA VAL A 35 -10.30 -16.25 23.44
C VAL A 35 -9.25 -15.64 24.37
N SER A 36 -9.10 -14.31 24.36
CA SER A 36 -8.15 -13.60 25.21
C SER A 36 -8.59 -13.59 26.68
N LEU A 37 -9.89 -13.36 26.94
CA LEU A 37 -10.48 -13.25 28.27
C LEU A 37 -10.78 -14.62 28.91
N PHE A 38 -11.47 -15.49 28.19
CA PHE A 38 -11.95 -16.79 28.70
C PHE A 38 -10.94 -17.92 28.49
N GLY A 39 -9.83 -17.63 27.81
CA GLY A 39 -8.90 -18.65 27.36
C GLY A 39 -9.46 -19.43 26.17
N GLY A 40 -8.77 -20.51 25.81
CA GLY A 40 -9.10 -21.31 24.63
C GLY A 40 -7.89 -21.53 23.75
N ALA A 41 -6.99 -20.56 23.63
CA ALA A 41 -5.69 -20.74 23.00
C ALA A 41 -4.67 -21.36 23.98
N THR A 42 -3.61 -21.97 23.43
CA THR A 42 -2.49 -22.47 24.25
C THR A 42 -1.78 -21.33 25.00
N PRO A 43 -1.14 -21.60 26.16
CA PRO A 43 -0.41 -20.56 26.90
C PRO A 43 0.66 -19.84 26.06
N LYS A 44 1.36 -20.58 25.19
CA LYS A 44 2.35 -20.02 24.26
C LYS A 44 1.73 -19.01 23.30
N VAL A 45 0.61 -19.37 22.66
CA VAL A 45 -0.09 -18.48 21.74
C VAL A 45 -0.65 -17.27 22.47
N ARG A 46 -1.25 -17.44 23.66
CA ARG A 46 -1.76 -16.31 24.46
C ARG A 46 -0.67 -15.30 24.81
N ARG A 47 0.51 -15.76 25.22
CA ARG A 47 1.66 -14.88 25.52
C ARG A 47 2.15 -14.14 24.28
N LEU A 48 2.17 -14.82 23.13
CA LEU A 48 2.56 -14.22 21.86
C LEU A 48 1.57 -13.15 21.39
N THR A 49 0.27 -13.39 21.53
CA THR A 49 -0.78 -12.53 20.97
C THR A 49 -1.22 -11.41 21.90
N ALA A 50 -1.00 -11.53 23.21
CA ALA A 50 -1.37 -10.51 24.20
C ALA A 50 -0.85 -9.10 23.90
N PRO A 51 0.45 -8.86 23.63
CA PRO A 51 0.94 -7.50 23.37
C PRO A 51 0.36 -6.90 22.07
N LEU A 52 -0.07 -7.73 21.13
CA LEU A 52 -0.62 -7.28 19.85
C LEU A 52 -2.01 -6.64 19.97
N TRP A 53 -2.67 -6.74 21.14
CA TRP A 53 -3.83 -5.89 21.44
C TRP A 53 -3.49 -4.39 21.46
N LEU A 54 -2.25 -4.02 21.80
CA LEU A 54 -1.80 -2.63 21.70
C LEU A 54 -1.82 -2.12 20.26
N TRP A 55 -1.59 -3.00 19.28
CA TRP A 55 -1.68 -2.68 17.86
C TRP A 55 -3.12 -2.55 17.34
N PHE A 56 -4.11 -2.82 18.18
CA PHE A 56 -5.50 -2.44 17.95
C PHE A 56 -5.89 -1.20 18.75
N LEU A 57 -5.52 -1.14 20.04
CA LEU A 57 -5.95 -0.06 20.93
C LEU A 57 -5.27 1.28 20.61
N VAL A 58 -3.95 1.30 20.43
CA VAL A 58 -3.19 2.55 20.24
C VAL A 58 -3.54 3.25 18.92
N PRO A 59 -3.63 2.56 17.77
CA PRO A 59 -3.99 3.22 16.51
C PRO A 59 -5.48 3.63 16.43
N ASN A 60 -6.30 3.23 17.40
CA ASN A 60 -7.64 3.77 17.60
C ASN A 60 -7.64 5.10 18.40
N LEU A 61 -6.49 5.55 18.89
CA LEU A 61 -6.35 6.77 19.69
C LEU A 61 -5.36 7.76 19.08
N ILE A 62 -4.41 7.28 18.29
CA ILE A 62 -3.30 8.07 17.74
C ILE A 62 -3.19 7.80 16.24
N ALA A 63 -3.17 8.85 15.43
CA ALA A 63 -2.73 8.78 14.04
C ALA A 63 -1.20 8.93 13.99
N PHE A 64 -0.52 7.93 13.43
CA PHE A 64 0.94 7.94 13.30
C PHE A 64 1.43 8.65 12.03
N HIS A 65 0.53 8.89 11.07
CA HIS A 65 0.78 9.54 9.79
C HIS A 65 -0.24 10.65 9.54
N PRO A 66 0.03 11.58 8.59
CA PRO A 66 -0.94 12.57 8.15
C PRO A 66 -2.27 11.92 7.76
N PHE A 67 -2.21 10.89 6.91
CA PHE A 67 -3.35 10.09 6.56
C PHE A 67 -3.66 9.03 7.63
N ALA A 68 -4.82 9.14 8.29
CA ALA A 68 -5.20 8.23 9.37
C ALA A 68 -5.34 6.77 8.89
N TRP A 69 -5.67 6.52 7.62
CA TRP A 69 -5.83 5.17 7.07
C TRP A 69 -4.55 4.32 7.17
N ASN A 70 -3.38 4.97 7.22
CA ASN A 70 -2.09 4.30 7.41
C ASN A 70 -2.00 3.52 8.73
N ASN A 71 -2.90 3.74 9.69
CA ASN A 71 -2.99 2.91 10.89
C ASN A 71 -3.40 1.45 10.59
N THR A 72 -3.95 1.17 9.40
CA THR A 72 -4.33 -0.18 8.96
C THR A 72 -3.21 -1.20 9.11
N LYS A 73 -1.94 -0.79 8.93
CA LYS A 73 -0.78 -1.68 9.10
C LYS A 73 -0.68 -2.30 10.50
N PHE A 74 -1.06 -1.57 11.54
CA PHE A 74 -1.11 -2.11 12.91
C PHE A 74 -2.26 -3.10 13.07
N PHE A 75 -3.43 -2.77 12.51
CA PHE A 75 -4.60 -3.63 12.54
C PHE A 75 -4.35 -4.95 11.81
N LEU A 76 -3.58 -4.97 10.72
CA LEU A 76 -3.21 -6.20 10.01
C LEU A 76 -2.46 -7.18 10.92
N TYR A 77 -1.49 -6.70 11.69
CA TYR A 77 -0.77 -7.56 12.62
C TYR A 77 -1.61 -7.98 13.83
N TRP A 78 -2.52 -7.12 14.30
CA TRP A 78 -3.51 -7.53 15.29
C TRP A 78 -4.46 -8.61 14.73
N GLN A 79 -4.88 -8.52 13.47
CA GLN A 79 -5.68 -9.55 12.80
C GLN A 79 -4.91 -10.86 12.69
N LEU A 80 -3.60 -10.81 12.37
CA LEU A 80 -2.74 -12.00 12.38
C LEU A 80 -2.72 -12.64 13.77
N ALA A 81 -2.60 -11.85 14.84
CA ALA A 81 -2.66 -12.33 16.22
C ALA A 81 -4.01 -13.01 16.53
N ALA A 82 -5.11 -12.40 16.09
CA ALA A 82 -6.46 -12.94 16.23
C ALA A 82 -6.59 -14.31 15.54
N CYS A 83 -6.11 -14.43 14.31
CA CYS A 83 -6.11 -15.68 13.55
C CYS A 83 -5.33 -16.79 14.28
N LEU A 84 -4.14 -16.49 14.81
CA LEU A 84 -3.34 -17.46 15.58
C LEU A 84 -4.06 -17.92 16.85
N ALA A 85 -4.65 -16.98 17.61
CA ALA A 85 -5.36 -17.29 18.85
C ALA A 85 -6.62 -18.12 18.59
N ILE A 86 -7.44 -17.71 17.62
CA ILE A 86 -8.68 -18.40 17.26
C ILE A 86 -8.36 -19.77 16.66
N GLY A 87 -7.38 -19.88 15.76
CA GLY A 87 -6.93 -21.17 15.23
C GLY A 87 -6.40 -22.11 16.32
N SER A 88 -5.66 -21.59 17.31
CA SER A 88 -5.23 -22.37 18.47
C SER A 88 -6.41 -22.85 19.33
N ALA A 89 -7.48 -22.07 19.43
CA ALA A 89 -8.69 -22.48 20.14
C ALA A 89 -9.46 -23.56 19.36
N MET A 90 -9.64 -23.37 18.05
CA MET A 90 -10.29 -24.33 17.16
C MET A 90 -9.58 -25.69 17.20
N THR A 91 -8.26 -25.72 17.08
CA THR A 91 -7.47 -26.98 17.10
C THR A 91 -7.60 -27.73 18.43
N ARG A 92 -7.71 -27.03 19.57
CA ARG A 92 -7.95 -27.68 20.86
C ARG A 92 -9.35 -28.30 20.95
N VAL A 93 -10.36 -27.66 20.37
CA VAL A 93 -11.71 -28.23 20.27
C VAL A 93 -11.71 -29.47 19.37
N LEU A 94 -10.96 -29.42 18.25
CA LEU A 94 -10.80 -30.57 17.35
C LEU A 94 -10.13 -31.75 18.06
N ASN A 95 -9.06 -31.50 18.83
CA ASN A 95 -8.22 -32.53 19.45
C ASN A 95 -8.72 -33.04 20.82
N ALA A 96 -9.78 -32.47 21.40
CA ALA A 96 -10.28 -32.88 22.70
C ALA A 96 -10.84 -34.33 22.67
N SER A 97 -10.37 -35.20 23.58
CA SER A 97 -10.71 -36.64 23.63
C SER A 97 -12.21 -36.91 23.78
N SER A 98 -12.67 -38.00 23.14
CA SER A 98 -14.08 -38.41 23.03
C SER A 98 -14.60 -39.04 24.33
N GLY A 99 -15.40 -38.32 25.11
CA GLY A 99 -16.33 -38.93 26.07
C GLY A 99 -17.69 -39.26 25.41
N ALA A 100 -18.66 -39.78 26.18
CA ALA A 100 -19.98 -40.29 25.77
C ALA A 100 -20.92 -39.35 24.95
N ALA A 101 -20.45 -38.18 24.51
CA ALA A 101 -21.17 -37.22 23.67
C ALA A 101 -20.69 -37.25 22.20
N GLY A 102 -20.56 -38.45 21.61
CA GLY A 102 -19.87 -38.70 20.33
C GLY A 102 -20.46 -37.98 19.11
N VAL A 103 -21.79 -37.99 18.94
CA VAL A 103 -22.46 -37.44 17.74
C VAL A 103 -22.44 -35.90 17.72
N ARG A 104 -22.76 -35.24 18.85
CA ARG A 104 -22.76 -33.77 18.96
C ARG A 104 -21.37 -33.18 18.73
N ARG A 105 -20.31 -33.83 19.26
CA ARG A 105 -18.93 -33.37 19.08
C ARG A 105 -18.44 -33.59 17.65
N TRP A 106 -18.87 -34.66 16.99
CA TRP A 106 -18.60 -34.87 15.56
C TRP A 106 -19.20 -33.74 14.71
N GLY A 107 -20.45 -33.36 14.95
CA GLY A 107 -21.09 -32.23 14.27
C GLY A 107 -20.30 -30.91 14.43
N ILE A 108 -19.82 -30.62 15.64
CA ILE A 108 -18.99 -29.43 15.92
C ILE A 108 -17.66 -29.49 15.16
N ARG A 109 -17.00 -30.66 15.12
CA ARG A 109 -15.74 -30.83 14.39
C ARG A 109 -15.93 -30.64 12.89
N CYS A 110 -16.96 -31.24 12.29
CA CYS A 110 -17.28 -31.05 10.88
C CYS A 110 -17.57 -29.57 10.59
N ALA A 111 -18.37 -28.90 11.43
CA ALA A 111 -18.64 -27.48 11.28
C ALA A 111 -17.36 -26.64 11.34
N LEU A 112 -16.45 -26.91 12.29
CA LEU A 112 -15.17 -26.20 12.41
C LEU A 112 -14.26 -26.44 11.20
N VAL A 113 -14.25 -27.65 10.63
CA VAL A 113 -13.51 -27.95 9.39
C VAL A 113 -14.09 -27.17 8.21
N VAL A 114 -15.42 -27.19 8.04
CA VAL A 114 -16.09 -26.43 6.98
C VAL A 114 -15.81 -24.94 7.11
N VAL A 115 -15.97 -24.38 8.32
CA VAL A 115 -15.65 -22.97 8.58
C VAL A 115 -14.18 -22.67 8.30
N GLY A 116 -13.26 -23.53 8.75
CA GLY A 116 -11.83 -23.38 8.48
C GLY A 116 -11.51 -23.35 6.99
N LEU A 117 -12.09 -24.27 6.22
CA LEU A 117 -11.94 -24.32 4.76
C LEU A 117 -12.53 -23.07 4.10
N SER A 118 -13.73 -22.63 4.51
CA SER A 118 -14.36 -21.41 3.97
C SER A 118 -13.52 -20.16 4.24
N LEU A 119 -12.92 -20.03 5.43
CA LEU A 119 -12.09 -18.89 5.80
C LEU A 119 -10.81 -18.77 4.95
N VAL A 120 -10.25 -19.89 4.48
CA VAL A 120 -9.02 -19.89 3.66
C VAL A 120 -9.28 -19.96 2.15
N SER A 121 -10.49 -20.34 1.73
CA SER A 121 -10.80 -20.61 0.32
C SER A 121 -10.59 -19.39 -0.57
N ALA A 122 -11.02 -18.19 -0.15
CA ALA A 122 -10.85 -16.98 -0.94
C ALA A 122 -9.37 -16.66 -1.19
N GLY A 123 -8.54 -16.69 -0.15
CA GLY A 123 -7.09 -16.46 -0.27
C GLY A 123 -6.38 -17.57 -1.04
N ALA A 124 -6.83 -18.83 -0.91
CA ALA A 124 -6.28 -19.95 -1.68
C ALA A 124 -6.60 -19.80 -3.19
N LEU A 125 -7.83 -19.42 -3.54
CA LEU A 125 -8.22 -19.15 -4.93
C LEU A 125 -7.47 -17.96 -5.52
N ASP A 126 -7.25 -16.91 -4.73
CA ASP A 126 -6.47 -15.74 -5.14
C ASP A 126 -5.01 -16.12 -5.39
N LEU A 127 -4.39 -16.90 -4.49
CA LEU A 127 -3.04 -17.41 -4.68
C LEU A 127 -2.94 -18.30 -5.93
N LEU A 128 -3.91 -19.20 -6.12
CA LEU A 128 -3.98 -20.03 -7.33
C LEU A 128 -4.04 -19.16 -8.59
N ARG A 129 -4.89 -18.13 -8.61
CA ARG A 129 -4.95 -17.17 -9.72
C ARG A 129 -3.61 -16.43 -9.91
N ALA A 130 -2.97 -15.99 -8.83
CA ALA A 130 -1.70 -15.25 -8.90
C ALA A 130 -0.54 -16.10 -9.44
N THR A 131 -0.59 -17.44 -9.28
CA THR A 131 0.41 -18.34 -9.87
C THR A 131 0.23 -18.58 -11.38
N GLN A 132 -0.91 -18.20 -11.96
CA GLN A 132 -1.19 -18.38 -13.38
C GLN A 132 -0.51 -17.27 -14.21
N ARG A 133 0.19 -17.62 -15.29
CA ARG A 133 0.81 -16.59 -16.17
C ARG A 133 -0.22 -15.70 -16.86
N SER A 134 -1.45 -16.17 -17.06
CA SER A 134 -2.54 -15.39 -17.67
C SER A 134 -3.03 -14.23 -16.80
N SER A 135 -2.69 -14.20 -15.51
CA SER A 135 -3.04 -13.10 -14.60
C SER A 135 -1.92 -12.06 -14.45
N ARG A 136 -0.85 -12.16 -15.26
CA ARG A 136 0.24 -11.18 -15.27
C ARG A 136 -0.31 -9.81 -15.69
N ILE A 137 -0.13 -8.84 -14.80
CA ILE A 137 -0.32 -7.42 -15.10
C ILE A 137 1.07 -6.86 -15.33
N GLU A 138 1.30 -6.27 -16.50
CA GLU A 138 2.55 -5.57 -16.80
C GLU A 138 2.66 -4.37 -15.86
N TRP A 139 3.77 -4.29 -15.13
CA TRP A 139 4.02 -3.16 -14.22
C TRP A 139 4.70 -2.01 -14.95
N VAL A 140 5.73 -2.35 -15.75
CA VAL A 140 6.55 -1.45 -16.56
C VAL A 140 7.01 -2.18 -17.82
N THR A 141 7.24 -1.45 -18.90
CA THR A 141 7.73 -2.00 -20.16
C THR A 141 9.27 -2.17 -20.14
N ASN A 142 9.84 -2.83 -21.16
CA ASN A 142 11.30 -2.88 -21.31
C ASN A 142 11.90 -1.49 -21.57
N ASP A 143 11.22 -0.65 -22.36
CA ASP A 143 11.65 0.72 -22.66
C ASP A 143 11.75 1.56 -21.37
N ASP A 144 10.80 1.39 -20.44
CA ASP A 144 10.82 2.05 -19.13
C ASP A 144 12.03 1.60 -18.29
N VAL A 145 12.35 0.30 -18.32
CA VAL A 145 13.49 -0.26 -17.60
C VAL A 145 14.81 0.24 -18.18
N GLU A 146 14.92 0.36 -19.50
CA GLU A 146 16.09 0.91 -20.18
C GLU A 146 16.24 2.41 -19.90
N ALA A 147 15.15 3.17 -19.91
CA ALA A 147 15.16 4.58 -19.49
C ALA A 147 15.65 4.74 -18.03
N ALA A 148 15.17 3.89 -17.12
CA ALA A 148 15.60 3.89 -15.73
C ALA A 148 17.08 3.49 -15.58
N ALA A 149 17.56 2.53 -16.38
CA ALA A 149 18.97 2.14 -16.43
C ALA A 149 19.85 3.21 -17.07
N TRP A 150 19.32 3.99 -18.02
CA TRP A 150 20.02 5.12 -18.61
C TRP A 150 20.20 6.23 -17.59
N ILE A 151 19.11 6.67 -16.93
CA ILE A 151 19.13 7.62 -15.81
C ILE A 151 20.17 7.15 -14.80
N ARG A 152 19.96 5.92 -14.29
CA ARG A 152 20.93 4.93 -13.81
C ARG A 152 22.42 5.29 -13.89
N GLY A 153 22.92 5.26 -15.11
CA GLY A 153 24.35 5.30 -15.44
C GLY A 153 24.85 6.65 -15.93
N HIS A 154 23.96 7.59 -16.28
CA HIS A 154 24.35 8.81 -17.00
C HIS A 154 24.03 10.11 -16.25
N THR A 155 23.34 10.05 -15.11
CA THR A 155 23.06 11.24 -14.28
C THR A 155 23.67 11.10 -12.88
N ARG A 156 23.86 12.21 -12.17
CA ARG A 156 24.39 12.20 -10.79
C ARG A 156 23.27 11.93 -9.77
N PRO A 157 23.58 11.38 -8.59
CA PRO A 157 22.55 11.09 -7.58
C PRO A 157 21.81 12.32 -7.04
N ASP A 158 22.45 13.50 -7.11
CA ASP A 158 21.85 14.77 -6.73
C ASP A 158 21.01 15.39 -7.85
N GLU A 159 21.05 14.90 -9.08
CA GLU A 159 20.22 15.46 -10.16
C GLU A 159 18.74 15.09 -9.97
N VAL A 160 17.87 16.03 -10.31
CA VAL A 160 16.42 15.96 -10.08
C VAL A 160 15.71 15.63 -11.39
N ILE A 161 14.90 14.57 -11.36
CA ILE A 161 14.03 14.18 -12.47
C ILE A 161 12.60 14.67 -12.23
N VAL A 162 11.88 14.93 -13.31
CA VAL A 162 10.43 15.08 -13.32
C VAL A 162 9.83 14.07 -14.29
N TYR A 163 8.70 13.51 -13.92
CA TYR A 163 7.94 12.49 -14.66
C TYR A 163 6.46 12.61 -14.28
N GLY A 164 5.60 11.73 -14.79
CA GLY A 164 4.15 11.74 -14.54
C GLY A 164 3.71 11.52 -13.09
N ALA A 165 4.64 11.40 -12.15
CA ALA A 165 4.36 11.16 -10.74
C ALA A 165 3.49 9.90 -10.51
N SER A 166 3.50 8.92 -11.42
CA SER A 166 2.78 7.66 -11.22
C SER A 166 3.46 6.77 -10.16
N ASN A 167 2.67 5.90 -9.52
CA ASN A 167 3.17 4.88 -8.59
C ASN A 167 3.80 3.66 -9.30
N THR A 168 3.75 3.63 -10.63
CA THR A 168 4.26 2.55 -11.48
C THR A 168 5.44 2.98 -12.36
N SER A 169 6.06 4.13 -12.08
CA SER A 169 7.19 4.63 -12.86
C SER A 169 8.48 3.83 -12.61
N ALA A 170 9.05 3.24 -13.68
CA ALA A 170 10.35 2.57 -13.61
C ALA A 170 11.49 3.55 -13.29
N VAL A 171 11.46 4.77 -13.84
CA VAL A 171 12.52 5.76 -13.58
C VAL A 171 12.53 6.21 -12.11
N ALA A 172 11.36 6.29 -11.48
CA ALA A 172 11.27 6.57 -10.05
C ALA A 172 11.75 5.38 -9.19
N ALA A 173 11.34 4.16 -9.55
CA ALA A 173 11.63 2.97 -8.76
C ALA A 173 13.06 2.43 -8.92
N LEU A 174 13.61 2.50 -10.14
CA LEU A 174 14.88 1.87 -10.52
C LEU A 174 15.96 2.90 -10.92
N GLY A 175 15.56 4.13 -11.22
CA GLY A 175 16.46 5.21 -11.57
C GLY A 175 17.23 5.73 -10.37
N GLY A 176 16.68 5.76 -9.14
CA GLY A 176 17.45 6.16 -7.96
C GLY A 176 17.90 7.63 -7.95
N ARG A 177 17.14 8.51 -8.62
CA ARG A 177 17.35 9.96 -8.65
C ARG A 177 16.31 10.64 -7.77
N ARG A 178 16.60 11.87 -7.34
CA ARG A 178 15.61 12.70 -6.68
C ARG A 178 14.51 13.03 -7.69
N SER A 179 13.24 13.01 -7.27
CA SER A 179 12.14 13.49 -8.10
C SER A 179 11.45 14.67 -7.45
N VAL A 180 10.86 15.55 -8.28
CA VAL A 180 10.07 16.69 -7.77
C VAL A 180 8.90 16.20 -6.91
N SER A 181 8.18 15.21 -7.42
CA SER A 181 7.13 14.47 -6.70
C SER A 181 7.13 13.01 -7.14
N GLY A 182 6.75 12.12 -6.22
CA GLY A 182 6.24 10.79 -6.56
C GLY A 182 4.71 10.81 -6.67
N PHE A 183 4.09 9.64 -6.59
CA PHE A 183 2.64 9.51 -6.49
C PHE A 183 2.07 10.37 -5.38
N GLU A 184 1.06 11.17 -5.71
CA GLU A 184 0.51 12.21 -4.83
C GLU A 184 0.20 11.70 -3.41
N GLY A 185 -0.45 10.53 -3.31
CA GLY A 185 -0.79 9.93 -2.02
C GLY A 185 0.43 9.52 -1.20
N TRP A 186 1.52 9.11 -1.87
CA TRP A 186 2.78 8.77 -1.21
C TRP A 186 3.54 10.02 -0.79
N THR A 187 3.60 11.04 -1.66
CA THR A 187 4.24 12.32 -1.35
C THR A 187 3.55 13.00 -0.16
N TYR A 188 2.21 12.97 -0.12
CA TYR A 188 1.44 13.42 1.04
C TYR A 188 1.77 12.65 2.32
N ASP A 189 1.89 11.32 2.22
CA ASP A 189 2.18 10.45 3.37
C ASP A 189 3.58 10.64 3.97
N LEU A 190 4.52 11.21 3.21
CA LEU A 190 5.83 11.64 3.70
C LEU A 190 5.74 12.89 4.59
N GLY A 191 4.61 13.60 4.60
CA GLY A 191 4.42 14.83 5.36
C GLY A 191 5.17 16.03 4.77
N ILE A 192 5.33 16.04 3.44
CA ILE A 192 5.87 17.20 2.70
C ILE A 192 4.76 18.25 2.63
N ASP A 193 5.02 19.46 3.13
CA ASP A 193 4.00 20.50 3.24
C ASP A 193 3.51 20.97 1.84
N ASP A 194 4.42 21.11 0.88
CA ASP A 194 4.16 21.54 -0.50
C ASP A 194 3.93 20.38 -1.48
N TRP A 195 3.43 19.23 -0.99
CA TRP A 195 3.26 18.01 -1.81
C TRP A 195 2.34 18.24 -3.02
N SER A 196 1.28 19.05 -2.85
CA SER A 196 0.28 19.28 -3.90
C SER A 196 0.85 20.17 -4.99
N GLU A 197 1.59 21.20 -4.59
CA GLU A 197 2.32 22.10 -5.47
C GLU A 197 3.38 21.36 -6.27
N ARG A 198 4.13 20.45 -5.65
CA ARG A 198 5.10 19.59 -6.34
C ARG A 198 4.45 18.68 -7.37
N SER A 199 3.32 18.06 -7.02
CA SER A 199 2.58 17.19 -7.94
C SER A 199 2.06 17.98 -9.15
N ASN A 200 1.46 19.15 -8.90
CA ASN A 200 0.96 20.02 -9.97
C ASN A 200 2.11 20.56 -10.85
N ALA A 201 3.23 20.93 -10.23
CA ALA A 201 4.43 21.37 -10.95
C ALA A 201 4.98 20.26 -11.85
N SER A 202 5.06 19.01 -11.36
CA SER A 202 5.47 17.88 -12.19
C SER A 202 4.61 17.74 -13.45
N LEU A 203 3.28 17.83 -13.30
CA LEU A 203 2.35 17.74 -14.41
C LEU A 203 2.42 18.94 -15.37
N ALA A 204 2.64 20.14 -14.84
CA ALA A 204 2.82 21.33 -15.67
C ALA A 204 4.08 21.24 -16.53
N VAL A 205 5.20 20.81 -15.93
CA VAL A 205 6.51 20.70 -16.58
C VAL A 205 6.49 19.64 -17.68
N ILE A 206 5.99 18.41 -17.43
CA ILE A 206 5.93 17.39 -18.50
C ILE A 206 5.04 17.82 -19.68
N ALA A 207 4.01 18.63 -19.42
CA ALA A 207 3.09 19.14 -20.44
C ALA A 207 3.59 20.44 -21.12
N GLY A 208 4.65 21.07 -20.63
CA GLY A 208 5.15 22.34 -21.16
C GLY A 208 4.15 23.50 -21.02
N ARG A 209 3.44 23.57 -19.89
CA ARG A 209 2.41 24.60 -19.64
C ARG A 209 2.99 25.84 -18.96
N ASP A 210 2.16 26.88 -18.82
CA ASP A 210 2.49 28.05 -18.00
C ASP A 210 2.99 27.64 -16.60
N GLY A 211 4.10 28.24 -16.17
CA GLY A 211 4.76 27.91 -14.90
C GLY A 211 5.84 26.81 -14.99
N THR A 212 6.12 26.27 -16.18
CA THR A 212 7.21 25.30 -16.40
C THR A 212 8.57 25.85 -15.97
N ASP A 213 8.95 27.04 -16.45
CA ASP A 213 10.24 27.66 -16.13
C ASP A 213 10.38 27.95 -14.63
N GLU A 214 9.33 28.50 -14.00
CA GLU A 214 9.31 28.75 -12.55
C GLU A 214 9.49 27.44 -11.76
N ALA A 215 8.83 26.36 -12.18
CA ALA A 215 8.95 25.06 -11.53
C ALA A 215 10.35 24.44 -11.71
N ILE A 216 10.94 24.58 -12.91
CA ILE A 216 12.31 24.15 -13.21
C ILE A 216 13.29 24.83 -12.25
N GLU A 217 13.23 26.16 -12.15
CA GLU A 217 14.12 26.93 -11.27
C GLU A 217 13.88 26.61 -9.80
N ARG A 218 12.60 26.58 -9.37
CA ARG A 218 12.22 26.37 -7.97
C ARG A 218 12.64 25.01 -7.43
N TYR A 219 12.51 23.95 -8.24
CA TYR A 219 12.81 22.59 -7.81
C TYR A 219 14.17 22.08 -8.31
N GLY A 220 14.88 22.87 -9.11
CA GLY A 220 16.17 22.50 -9.71
C GLY A 220 16.04 21.28 -10.61
N ILE A 221 15.07 21.29 -11.53
CA ILE A 221 14.78 20.15 -12.41
C ILE A 221 15.88 20.05 -13.46
N ASP A 222 16.59 18.91 -13.49
CA ASP A 222 17.66 18.67 -14.46
C ASP A 222 17.17 17.88 -15.69
N TYR A 223 16.19 17.00 -15.49
CA TYR A 223 15.72 16.08 -16.51
C TYR A 223 14.21 15.90 -16.52
N VAL A 224 13.66 15.79 -17.72
CA VAL A 224 12.24 15.45 -17.96
C VAL A 224 12.15 14.09 -18.62
N VAL A 225 11.38 13.20 -18.00
CA VAL A 225 11.13 11.84 -18.50
C VAL A 225 9.70 11.76 -19.02
N LEU A 226 9.56 11.40 -20.29
CA LEU A 226 8.27 11.21 -20.96
C LEU A 226 8.12 9.77 -21.42
N GLY A 227 7.15 9.03 -20.88
CA GLY A 227 6.74 7.69 -21.32
C GLY A 227 5.34 7.68 -21.92
N ALA A 228 4.82 6.48 -22.19
CA ALA A 228 3.48 6.31 -22.75
C ALA A 228 2.38 6.81 -21.79
N ASP A 229 2.56 6.60 -20.49
CA ASP A 229 1.61 7.02 -19.45
C ASP A 229 1.60 8.55 -19.31
N GLU A 230 2.76 9.21 -19.30
CA GLU A 230 2.85 10.68 -19.28
C GLU A 230 2.08 11.33 -20.44
N ARG A 231 2.15 10.72 -21.63
CA ARG A 231 1.42 11.21 -22.81
C ARG A 231 -0.07 10.96 -22.70
N ARG A 232 -0.45 9.72 -22.36
CA ARG A 232 -1.85 9.27 -22.33
C ARG A 232 -2.67 9.96 -21.25
N ASP A 233 -2.11 10.05 -20.03
CA ASP A 233 -2.89 10.41 -18.84
C ASP A 233 -2.63 11.84 -18.38
N HIS A 234 -1.50 12.43 -18.77
CA HIS A 234 -1.07 13.74 -18.27
C HIS A 234 -0.83 14.79 -19.35
N GLY A 235 -0.99 14.42 -20.64
CA GLY A 235 -0.86 15.35 -21.75
C GLY A 235 0.57 15.91 -21.89
N ALA A 236 1.58 15.06 -21.64
CA ALA A 236 2.96 15.42 -21.88
C ALA A 236 3.18 15.88 -23.33
N SER A 237 4.03 16.90 -23.50
CA SER A 237 4.26 17.56 -24.79
C SER A 237 5.65 17.27 -25.33
N ASP A 238 5.76 16.33 -26.26
CA ASP A 238 7.01 16.09 -26.99
C ASP A 238 7.47 17.34 -27.73
N ALA A 239 6.56 18.03 -28.42
CA ALA A 239 6.88 19.22 -29.22
C ALA A 239 7.51 20.33 -28.37
N TYR A 240 7.03 20.54 -27.15
CA TYR A 240 7.63 21.51 -26.24
C TYR A 240 9.05 21.11 -25.85
N TRP A 241 9.26 19.86 -25.45
CA TRP A 241 10.56 19.39 -24.98
C TRP A 241 11.60 19.18 -26.09
N GLU A 242 11.15 18.98 -27.33
CA GLU A 242 12.02 19.02 -28.52
C GLU A 242 12.53 20.43 -28.83
N GLU A 243 11.77 21.47 -28.47
CA GLU A 243 12.15 22.87 -28.68
C GLU A 243 12.95 23.46 -27.49
N HIS A 244 12.62 23.05 -26.26
CA HIS A 244 13.12 23.67 -25.02
C HIS A 244 14.10 22.78 -24.24
N GLY A 245 14.37 21.57 -24.70
CA GLY A 245 15.27 20.64 -24.03
C GLY A 245 16.17 19.89 -24.99
N THR A 246 17.26 19.35 -24.46
CA THR A 246 18.17 18.48 -25.22
C THR A 246 17.78 17.01 -25.01
N LEU A 247 17.35 16.32 -26.07
CA LEU A 247 17.09 14.87 -26.01
C LEU A 247 18.39 14.08 -25.80
N LEU A 248 18.47 13.30 -24.71
CA LEU A 248 19.65 12.49 -24.39
C LEU A 248 19.41 10.98 -24.45
N PHE A 249 18.15 10.55 -24.35
CA PHE A 249 17.77 9.15 -24.50
C PHE A 249 16.43 9.05 -25.21
N GLY A 250 16.33 8.12 -26.15
CA GLY A 250 15.09 7.78 -26.83
C GLY A 250 15.05 6.31 -27.21
N GLN A 251 14.08 5.57 -26.66
CA GLN A 251 13.83 4.17 -26.99
C GLN A 251 12.35 3.88 -26.87
N GLY A 252 11.75 3.31 -27.93
CA GLY A 252 10.30 3.11 -28.01
C GLY A 252 9.52 4.38 -27.68
N ASP A 253 8.68 4.32 -26.64
CA ASP A 253 7.91 5.46 -26.13
C ASP A 253 8.66 6.30 -25.08
N ALA A 254 9.77 5.80 -24.52
CA ALA A 254 10.52 6.51 -23.50
C ALA A 254 11.44 7.59 -24.11
N ARG A 255 11.34 8.82 -23.60
CA ARG A 255 12.20 9.95 -23.94
C ARG A 255 12.73 10.60 -22.66
N ILE A 256 14.00 11.00 -22.67
CA ILE A 256 14.61 11.77 -21.57
C ILE A 256 15.26 13.01 -22.15
N TYR A 257 14.76 14.16 -21.72
CA TYR A 257 15.27 15.47 -22.07
C TYR A 257 16.06 16.04 -20.91
N ARG A 258 17.17 16.72 -21.20
CA ARG A 258 17.87 17.58 -20.26
C ARG A 258 17.30 18.99 -20.38
N VAL A 259 17.04 19.60 -19.23
CA VAL A 259 16.58 20.98 -19.13
C VAL A 259 17.79 21.92 -19.31
N GLU A 260 17.58 23.04 -20.00
CA GLU A 260 18.60 24.06 -20.27
C GLU A 260 18.58 25.22 -19.27
#